data_AF-A0A8X6QUP3-F1
#
_entry.id   AF-A0A8X6QUP3-F1
#
_cell.length_a   1.000
_cell.length_b   1.000
_cell.length_c   1.000
_cell.angle_alpha   90.00
_cell.angle_beta   90.00
_cell.angle_gamma   90.00
#
_symmetry.space_group_name_H-M   'P 1'
#
loop_
_entity.id
_entity.type
_entity.pdbx_description
1 polymer ?
#
loop_
_entity_poly.entity_id
_entity_poly.type
_entity_poly.pdbx_seq_one_letter_code
_entity_poly.pdbx_strand_id
1 'polypeptide(L)'
;MSCINEYYSAFRSPFNDILGLVGNSQHYSRCRELELNVLDCTDVYGRKGLLKQCAVEYSDFMECLFNTKQKARVAAMQQERLRQYYAGERTKKNFYAEAPKLDSYHQTYTQTIG
;
A
#
# COMPACT_ATOMS: atom_id res chain seq x y z
N MET A 1 19.61 -28.61 -4.99
CA MET A 1 19.75 -28.41 -3.53
C MET A 1 20.39 -27.06 -3.28
N SER A 2 19.61 -25.98 -3.36
CA SER A 2 20.10 -24.62 -3.13
C SER A 2 19.19 -23.95 -2.10
N CYS A 3 19.29 -24.42 -0.87
CA CYS A 3 18.80 -23.70 0.30
C CYS A 3 19.93 -22.80 0.80
N ILE A 4 20.30 -21.79 0.00
CA ILE A 4 21.01 -20.63 0.54
C ILE A 4 20.10 -19.46 0.23
N ASN A 5 19.30 -19.12 1.24
CA ASN A 5 18.49 -17.92 1.26
C ASN A 5 19.47 -16.73 1.29
N GLU A 6 19.54 -15.97 0.20
CA GLU A 6 20.52 -14.87 0.02
C GLU A 6 20.29 -13.70 1.01
N TYR A 7 19.23 -13.78 1.83
CA TYR A 7 18.94 -12.88 2.95
C TYR A 7 19.48 -13.37 4.31
N TYR A 8 20.23 -14.47 4.37
CA TYR A 8 20.96 -14.81 5.60
C TYR A 8 22.28 -14.02 5.63
N SER A 9 22.36 -13.03 6.51
CA SER A 9 23.60 -12.27 6.72
C SER A 9 24.73 -13.26 7.03
N ALA A 10 25.84 -13.19 6.28
CA ALA A 10 27.02 -14.03 6.52
C ALA A 10 27.67 -13.75 7.89
N PHE A 11 27.25 -12.66 8.57
CA PHE A 11 27.72 -12.24 9.88
C PHE A 11 26.53 -12.06 10.82
N ARG A 12 26.29 -13.07 11.68
CA ARG A 12 25.21 -13.04 12.67
C ARG A 12 25.60 -12.08 13.81
N SER A 13 24.86 -10.98 13.93
CA SER A 13 25.04 -9.99 14.99
C SER A 13 23.67 -9.52 15.49
N PRO A 14 23.54 -9.13 16.77
CA PRO A 14 22.25 -8.67 17.31
C PRO A 14 21.72 -7.43 16.55
N PHE A 15 22.61 -6.62 15.97
CA PHE A 15 22.23 -5.49 15.13
C PHE A 15 21.63 -5.95 13.79
N ASN A 16 22.21 -6.98 13.17
CA ASN A 16 21.69 -7.53 11.91
C ASN A 16 20.35 -8.25 12.10
N ASP A 17 20.15 -8.93 13.23
CA ASP A 17 18.87 -9.59 13.56
C ASP A 17 17.74 -8.56 13.76
N ILE A 18 18.03 -7.39 14.34
CA ILE A 18 17.04 -6.29 14.48
C ILE A 18 16.71 -5.66 13.11
N LEU A 19 17.72 -5.45 12.26
CA LEU A 19 17.52 -4.86 10.93
C LEU A 19 16.80 -5.81 9.95
N GLY A 20 16.83 -7.13 10.19
CA GLY A 20 16.06 -8.12 9.43
C GLY A 20 14.54 -7.91 9.51
N LEU A 21 14.05 -7.18 10.51
CA LEU A 21 12.65 -6.82 10.67
C LEU A 21 12.18 -5.68 9.74
N VAL A 22 13.13 -4.94 9.15
CA VAL A 22 12.83 -3.77 8.31
C VAL A 22 12.45 -4.20 6.89
N GLY A 23 12.79 -5.43 6.49
CA GLY A 23 12.59 -5.94 5.14
C GLY A 23 11.27 -6.67 4.89
N ASN A 24 10.49 -6.98 5.93
CA ASN A 24 9.24 -7.73 5.83
C ASN A 24 8.06 -6.91 6.35
N SER A 25 6.89 -7.09 5.76
CA SER A 25 5.68 -6.36 6.14
C SER A 25 4.84 -7.11 7.20
N GLN A 26 5.42 -8.14 7.84
CA GLN A 26 4.77 -8.91 8.91
C GLN A 26 4.23 -8.04 10.06
N HIS A 27 4.91 -6.92 10.35
CA HIS A 27 4.47 -5.94 11.36
C HIS A 27 3.52 -4.87 10.82
N TYR A 28 3.39 -4.75 9.49
CA TYR A 28 2.58 -3.74 8.85
C TYR A 28 1.27 -4.35 8.32
N SER A 29 0.24 -4.31 9.17
CA SER A 29 -1.06 -4.96 8.89
C SER A 29 -1.68 -4.55 7.55
N ARG A 30 -1.46 -3.31 7.07
CA ARG A 30 -2.04 -2.81 5.81
C ARG A 30 -1.53 -3.52 4.56
N CYS A 31 -0.23 -3.82 4.48
CA CYS A 31 0.36 -4.43 3.27
C CYS A 31 0.64 -5.93 3.44
N ARG A 32 0.37 -6.49 4.62
CA ARG A 32 0.63 -7.90 4.95
C ARG A 32 -0.01 -8.87 3.95
N GLU A 33 -1.27 -8.66 3.59
CA GLU A 33 -1.98 -9.56 2.66
C GLU A 33 -1.37 -9.51 1.25
N LEU A 34 -0.92 -8.35 0.81
CA LEU A 34 -0.25 -8.19 -0.48
C LEU A 34 1.14 -8.85 -0.49
N GLU A 35 1.87 -8.79 0.63
CA GLU A 35 3.13 -9.54 0.78
C GLU A 35 2.88 -11.05 0.73
N LEU A 36 1.81 -11.55 1.38
CA LEU A 36 1.44 -12.96 1.33
C LEU A 36 1.11 -13.42 -0.10
N ASN A 37 0.38 -12.62 -0.87
CA ASN A 37 0.10 -12.94 -2.28
C ASN A 37 1.37 -13.04 -3.13
N VAL A 38 2.36 -12.17 -2.87
CA VAL A 38 3.67 -12.25 -3.53
C VAL A 38 4.38 -13.53 -3.13
N LEU A 39 4.37 -13.88 -1.83
CA LEU A 39 4.98 -15.11 -1.32
C LEU A 39 4.36 -16.35 -1.97
N ASP A 40 3.03 -16.46 -1.99
CA ASP A 40 2.30 -17.58 -2.59
C ASP A 40 2.65 -17.76 -4.08
N CYS A 41 2.77 -16.66 -4.83
CA CYS A 41 3.19 -16.72 -6.22
C CYS A 41 4.66 -17.14 -6.36
N THR A 42 5.55 -16.62 -5.51
CA THR A 42 6.97 -17.00 -5.52
C THR A 42 7.23 -18.42 -5.05
N ASP A 43 6.35 -19.00 -4.24
CA ASP A 43 6.46 -20.40 -3.81
C ASP A 43 6.25 -21.36 -4.98
N VAL A 44 5.42 -20.98 -5.96
CA VAL A 44 5.18 -21.76 -7.19
C VAL A 44 6.29 -21.56 -8.21
N TYR A 45 6.61 -20.31 -8.55
CA TYR A 45 7.53 -20.00 -9.66
C TYR A 45 8.99 -19.85 -9.24
N GLY A 46 9.26 -19.81 -7.93
CA GLY A 46 10.54 -19.47 -7.36
C GLY A 46 10.93 -18.00 -7.58
N ARG A 47 12.05 -17.61 -6.96
CA ARG A 47 12.56 -16.22 -6.99
C ARG A 47 12.79 -15.66 -8.40
N LYS A 48 13.20 -16.51 -9.36
CA LYS A 48 13.43 -16.10 -10.76
C LYS A 48 12.14 -15.70 -11.47
N GLY A 49 10.99 -16.17 -10.97
CA GLY A 49 9.68 -15.86 -11.52
C GLY A 49 9.08 -14.53 -11.04
N LEU A 50 9.68 -13.88 -10.04
CA LEU A 50 9.10 -12.69 -9.41
C LEU A 50 8.84 -11.55 -10.41
N LEU A 51 9.81 -11.26 -11.29
CA LEU A 51 9.74 -10.12 -12.20
C LEU A 51 8.85 -10.35 -13.44
N LYS A 52 8.53 -11.60 -13.76
CA LYS A 52 7.79 -11.95 -14.98
C LYS A 52 6.43 -12.55 -14.67
N GLN A 53 6.39 -13.60 -13.86
CA GLN A 53 5.18 -14.34 -13.52
C GLN A 53 4.38 -13.66 -12.40
N CYS A 54 5.06 -13.15 -11.36
CA CYS A 54 4.44 -12.50 -10.21
C CYS A 54 4.47 -10.97 -10.27
N ALA A 55 4.54 -10.41 -11.49
CA ALA A 55 4.77 -8.98 -11.68
C ALA A 55 3.60 -8.12 -11.16
N VAL A 56 2.37 -8.63 -11.23
CA VAL A 56 1.16 -7.91 -10.83
C VAL A 56 1.12 -7.78 -9.31
N GLU A 57 1.23 -8.91 -8.62
CA GLU A 57 1.23 -9.04 -7.16
C GLU A 57 2.38 -8.22 -6.56
N TYR A 58 3.57 -8.31 -7.16
CA TYR A 58 4.71 -7.53 -6.74
C TYR A 58 4.48 -6.02 -6.94
N SER A 59 3.85 -5.62 -8.05
CA SER A 59 3.55 -4.22 -8.31
C SER A 59 2.53 -3.64 -7.33
N ASP A 60 1.57 -4.45 -6.88
CA ASP A 60 0.56 -4.04 -5.90
C ASP A 60 1.17 -3.94 -4.50
N PHE A 61 2.03 -4.88 -4.12
CA PHE A 61 2.81 -4.77 -2.87
C PHE A 61 3.66 -3.50 -2.84
N MET A 62 4.37 -3.19 -3.93
CA MET A 62 5.18 -1.98 -4.04
C MET A 62 4.32 -0.71 -4.05
N GLU A 63 3.13 -0.75 -4.67
CA GLU A 63 2.16 0.35 -4.57
C GLU A 63 1.75 0.59 -3.13
N CYS A 64 1.42 -0.46 -2.38
CA CYS A 64 1.05 -0.35 -0.98
C CYS A 64 2.19 0.21 -0.10
N LEU A 65 3.45 -0.11 -0.39
CA LEU A 65 4.58 0.43 0.38
C LEU A 65 4.81 1.93 0.13
N PHE A 66 4.80 2.34 -1.13
CA PHE A 66 5.22 3.70 -1.50
C PHE A 66 4.05 4.68 -1.74
N ASN A 67 2.84 4.15 -1.96
CA ASN A 67 1.61 4.85 -2.34
C ASN A 67 1.81 5.75 -3.58
N THR A 68 2.65 5.33 -4.54
CA THR A 68 3.04 6.16 -5.69
C THR A 68 1.85 6.49 -6.59
N LYS A 69 1.07 5.47 -6.98
CA LYS A 69 -0.12 5.63 -7.82
C LYS A 69 -1.20 6.41 -7.08
N GLN A 70 -1.44 6.10 -5.80
CA GLN A 70 -2.39 6.85 -4.98
C GLN A 70 -2.04 8.35 -4.91
N LYS A 71 -0.77 8.68 -4.63
CA LYS A 71 -0.30 10.08 -4.57
C LYS A 71 -0.44 10.78 -5.92
N ALA A 72 -0.06 10.13 -7.01
CA ALA A 72 -0.21 10.68 -8.37
C ALA A 72 -1.69 10.97 -8.69
N ARG A 73 -2.59 10.05 -8.34
CA ARG A 73 -4.04 10.24 -8.51
C ARG A 73 -4.54 11.44 -7.72
N VAL A 74 -4.16 11.58 -6.45
CA VAL A 74 -4.54 12.73 -5.62
C VAL A 74 -4.01 14.04 -6.18
N ALA A 75 -2.75 14.07 -6.63
CA ALA A 75 -2.16 15.24 -7.26
C ALA A 75 -2.93 15.66 -8.53
N ALA A 76 -3.27 14.71 -9.40
CA ALA A 76 -4.07 14.99 -10.60
C ALA A 76 -5.46 15.54 -10.27
N MET A 77 -6.14 14.98 -9.27
CA MET A 77 -7.44 15.49 -8.80
C MET A 77 -7.33 16.92 -8.24
N GLN A 78 -6.24 17.25 -7.55
CA GLN A 78 -5.99 18.59 -7.02
C GLN A 78 -5.69 19.60 -8.14
N GLN A 79 -4.90 19.20 -9.14
CA GLN A 79 -4.60 20.04 -10.31
C GLN A 79 -5.87 20.38 -11.11
N GLU A 80 -6.74 19.39 -11.36
CA GLU A 80 -7.99 19.64 -12.07
C GLU A 80 -8.94 20.53 -11.27
N ARG A 81 -8.97 20.36 -9.93
CA ARG A 81 -9.75 21.26 -9.06
C ARG A 81 -9.26 22.71 -9.15
N LEU A 82 -7.95 22.93 -9.15
CA LEU A 82 -7.36 24.26 -9.31
C LEU A 82 -7.67 24.84 -10.70
N ARG A 83 -7.58 24.04 -11.77
CA ARG A 83 -7.96 24.44 -13.13
C ARG A 83 -9.39 24.99 -13.16
N GLN A 84 -10.34 24.24 -12.60
CA GLN A 84 -11.76 24.63 -12.58
C GLN A 84 -12.03 25.86 -11.72
N TYR A 85 -11.28 26.04 -10.63
CA TYR A 85 -11.36 27.24 -9.81
C TYR A 85 -10.85 28.48 -10.57
N TYR A 86 -9.71 28.38 -11.27
CA TYR A 86 -9.18 29.49 -12.07
C TYR A 86 -10.03 29.80 -13.31
N ALA A 87 -10.68 28.79 -13.90
CA ALA A 87 -11.64 28.97 -14.99
C ALA A 87 -12.97 29.60 -14.55
N GLY A 88 -13.21 29.73 -13.23
CA GLY A 88 -14.48 30.23 -12.68
C GLY A 88 -15.63 29.21 -12.71
N GLU A 89 -15.39 27.98 -13.15
CA GLU A 89 -16.37 26.87 -13.13
C GLU A 89 -16.73 26.46 -11.68
N ARG A 90 -15.81 26.68 -10.72
CA ARG A 90 -16.01 26.38 -9.30
C ARG A 90 -15.85 27.62 -8.41
N THR A 91 -16.81 27.84 -7.53
CA THR A 91 -16.74 28.90 -6.50
C THR A 91 -15.93 28.45 -5.28
N LYS A 92 -15.42 29.42 -4.51
CA LYS A 92 -14.64 29.17 -3.28
C LYS A 92 -15.39 28.32 -2.25
N LYS A 93 -16.73 28.42 -2.20
CA LYS A 93 -17.58 27.61 -1.31
C LYS A 93 -17.65 26.14 -1.74
N ASN A 94 -17.61 25.87 -3.05
CA ASN A 94 -17.68 24.53 -3.64
C ASN A 94 -16.30 23.98 -4.05
N PHE A 95 -15.23 24.50 -3.44
CA PHE A 95 -13.86 24.11 -3.79
C PHE A 95 -13.57 22.66 -3.34
N TYR A 96 -14.04 22.29 -2.14
CA TYR A 96 -14.08 20.90 -1.68
C TYR A 96 -15.53 20.40 -1.71
N ALA A 97 -15.70 19.08 -1.80
CA ALA A 97 -17.01 18.49 -1.55
C ALA A 97 -17.44 18.82 -0.11
N GLU A 98 -18.74 19.01 0.08
CA GLU A 98 -19.29 19.22 1.42
C GLU A 98 -18.93 18.04 2.32
N ALA A 99 -18.64 18.33 3.59
CA ALA A 99 -18.36 17.28 4.54
C ALA A 99 -19.58 16.35 4.60
N PRO A 100 -19.36 15.02 4.63
CA PRO A 100 -20.43 14.08 4.88
C PRO A 100 -21.18 14.48 6.15
N LYS A 101 -22.51 14.35 6.16
CA LYS A 101 -23.32 14.61 7.36
C LYS A 101 -22.81 13.74 8.52
N LEU A 102 -22.89 14.22 9.75
CA LEU A 102 -22.38 13.49 10.93
C LEU A 102 -22.95 12.05 11.01
N ASP A 103 -24.20 11.87 10.59
CA ASP A 103 -24.90 10.58 10.60
C ASP A 103 -24.71 9.75 9.32
N SER A 104 -23.99 10.27 8.32
CA SER A 104 -23.78 9.54 7.05
C SER A 104 -22.77 8.38 7.18
N TYR A 105 -22.11 8.24 8.34
CA TYR A 105 -21.22 7.13 8.67
C TYR A 105 -21.89 5.96 9.42
N HIS A 106 -23.20 6.02 9.72
CA HIS A 106 -23.88 4.97 10.51
C HIS A 106 -23.77 3.61 9.77
N GLN A 107 -23.21 2.51 10.32
CA GLN A 107 -23.83 1.66 11.35
C GLN A 107 -22.96 0.45 11.78
N THR A 108 -21.63 0.43 11.63
CA THR A 108 -20.83 -0.81 11.84
C THR A 108 -20.28 -1.04 13.26
N TYR A 109 -20.40 -0.09 14.19
CA TYR A 109 -19.83 -0.20 15.55
C TYR A 109 -20.84 -0.05 16.70
N THR A 110 -22.12 0.25 16.41
CA THR A 110 -23.17 0.34 17.44
C THR A 110 -23.87 -0.99 17.73
N GLN A 111 -23.61 -2.05 16.97
CA GLN A 111 -24.22 -3.37 17.17
C GLN A 111 -23.53 -4.27 18.23
N THR A 112 -22.42 -3.83 18.85
CA THR A 112 -21.72 -4.60 19.89
C THR A 112 -21.90 -4.08 21.31
N ILE A 113 -22.70 -3.03 21.51
CA ILE A 113 -23.07 -2.52 22.84
C ILE A 113 -24.57 -2.20 22.83
N GLY A 114 -25.37 -3.26 22.89
CA GLY A 114 -26.83 -3.24 23.04
C GLY A 114 -27.30 -4.59 23.50
#